data_AF-A0A9X1N6X8-F1
#
_entry.id   AF-A0A9X1N6X8-F1
#
_cell.length_a   1.000
_cell.length_b   1.000
_cell.length_c   1.000
_cell.angle_alpha   90.00
_cell.angle_beta   90.00
_cell.angle_gamma   90.00
#
_symmetry.space_group_name_H-M   'P 1'
#
loop_
_entity.id
_entity.type
_entity.pdbx_description
1 polymer ?
#
loop_
_entity_poly.entity_id
_entity_poly.type
_entity_poly.pdbx_seq_one_letter_code
_entity_poly.pdbx_strand_id
1 'polypeptide(L)'
;MQSAGYRSLSFVARVVLVELLAQYNGENNGDLSATRTMAKDWGIGSAHTLQKALADLEEDGWVIQTRSSLFNRHGPRCALYAVTWLPIDECPGKDLEVAPRRAPLRPLPTLFSSKSSGAETAHAPVQKLHK
;
A
#
# COMPACT_ATOMS: atom_id res chain seq x y z
N MET A 1 11.61 -12.44 -4.38
CA MET A 1 10.72 -12.51 -3.20
C MET A 1 11.31 -13.35 -2.05
N GLN A 2 12.61 -13.24 -1.73
CA GLN A 2 13.25 -14.05 -0.67
C GLN A 2 13.96 -13.17 0.39
N SER A 3 13.52 -11.92 0.53
CA SER A 3 14.08 -10.95 1.48
C SER A 3 13.38 -11.01 2.84
N ALA A 4 14.03 -10.49 3.87
CA ALA A 4 13.44 -10.38 5.21
C ALA A 4 12.18 -9.50 5.22
N GLY A 5 12.21 -8.36 4.54
CA GLY A 5 11.06 -7.46 4.43
C GLY A 5 9.87 -8.07 3.67
N TYR A 6 10.10 -8.92 2.66
CA TYR A 6 8.99 -9.65 2.03
C TYR A 6 8.44 -10.75 2.96
N ARG A 7 9.33 -11.41 3.70
CA ARG A 7 8.98 -12.47 4.66
C ARG A 7 8.35 -11.94 5.96
N SER A 8 8.41 -10.63 6.24
CA SER A 8 7.68 -10.03 7.37
C SER A 8 6.22 -9.74 7.05
N LEU A 9 5.87 -9.58 5.77
CA LEU A 9 4.48 -9.37 5.35
C LEU A 9 3.60 -10.55 5.76
N SER A 10 2.36 -10.25 6.15
CA SER A 10 1.32 -11.26 6.38
C SER A 10 1.06 -12.06 5.09
N PHE A 11 0.57 -13.29 5.23
CA PHE A 11 0.28 -14.13 4.05
C PHE A 11 -0.70 -13.46 3.09
N VAL A 12 -1.69 -12.75 3.62
CA VAL A 12 -2.68 -12.03 2.81
C VAL A 12 -2.06 -10.81 2.12
N ALA A 13 -1.21 -10.03 2.82
CA ALA A 13 -0.47 -8.93 2.21
C ALA A 13 0.39 -9.39 1.03
N ARG A 14 1.05 -10.56 1.14
CA ARG A 14 1.79 -11.15 0.02
C ARG A 14 0.90 -11.49 -1.17
N VAL A 15 -0.28 -12.07 -0.94
CA VAL A 15 -1.25 -12.35 -2.00
C VAL A 15 -1.68 -11.06 -2.68
N VAL A 16 -2.13 -10.05 -1.90
CA VAL A 16 -2.56 -8.76 -2.45
C VAL A 16 -1.45 -8.08 -3.26
N LEU A 17 -0.21 -8.13 -2.78
CA LEU A 17 0.94 -7.58 -3.51
C LEU A 17 1.15 -8.27 -4.87
N VAL A 18 1.04 -9.59 -4.91
CA VAL A 18 1.18 -10.37 -6.16
C VAL A 18 0.03 -10.07 -7.12
N GLU A 19 -1.20 -9.95 -6.62
CA GLU A 19 -2.38 -9.66 -7.44
C GLU A 19 -2.39 -8.22 -7.98
N LEU A 20 -1.85 -7.26 -7.22
CA LEU A 20 -1.60 -5.91 -7.73
C LEU A 20 -0.52 -5.94 -8.82
N LEU A 21 0.56 -6.69 -8.61
CA LEU A 21 1.63 -6.84 -9.62
C LEU A 21 1.13 -7.55 -10.89
N ALA A 22 0.20 -8.48 -10.78
CA ALA A 22 -0.39 -9.17 -11.93
C ALA A 22 -1.20 -8.24 -12.84
N GLN A 23 -1.71 -7.12 -12.30
CA GLN A 23 -2.39 -6.07 -13.08
C GLN A 23 -1.42 -5.14 -13.82
N TYR A 24 -0.14 -5.12 -13.43
CA TYR A 24 0.83 -4.19 -13.99
C TYR A 24 1.22 -4.60 -15.42
N ASN A 25 1.09 -3.67 -16.37
CA ASN A 25 1.32 -3.90 -17.80
C ASN A 25 2.55 -3.16 -18.36
N GLY A 26 3.31 -2.45 -17.52
CA GLY A 26 4.45 -1.63 -17.93
C GLY A 26 4.21 -0.12 -17.90
N GLU A 27 2.95 0.32 -17.97
CA GLU A 27 2.58 1.73 -18.13
C GLU A 27 1.34 2.17 -17.31
N ASN A 28 0.92 1.34 -16.34
CA ASN A 28 -0.23 1.60 -15.47
C ASN A 28 0.10 1.55 -13.97
N ASN A 29 1.36 1.73 -13.56
CA ASN A 29 1.70 1.77 -12.13
C ASN A 29 1.17 3.06 -11.51
N GLY A 30 0.05 2.95 -10.80
CA GLY A 30 -0.80 4.07 -10.38
C GLY A 30 -2.28 3.80 -10.62
N ASP A 31 -2.60 2.84 -11.49
CA ASP A 31 -3.94 2.34 -11.81
C ASP A 31 -4.09 0.85 -11.46
N LEU A 32 -3.49 0.43 -10.34
CA LEU A 32 -3.69 -0.91 -9.80
C LEU A 32 -4.83 -0.87 -8.78
N SER A 33 -5.69 -1.88 -8.74
CA SER A 33 -6.86 -1.87 -7.87
C SER A 33 -7.02 -3.14 -7.06
N ALA A 34 -7.61 -3.02 -5.87
CA ALA A 34 -7.91 -4.14 -5.00
C ALA A 34 -9.32 -3.96 -4.42
N THR A 35 -10.32 -4.29 -5.23
CA THR A 35 -11.73 -4.18 -4.81
C THR A 35 -12.17 -5.39 -3.98
N ARG A 36 -13.26 -5.25 -3.23
CA ARG A 36 -13.86 -6.38 -2.50
C ARG A 36 -14.24 -7.54 -3.43
N THR A 37 -14.65 -7.26 -4.66
CA THR A 37 -14.99 -8.30 -5.65
C THR A 37 -13.73 -9.06 -6.06
N MET A 38 -12.68 -8.34 -6.46
CA MET A 38 -11.39 -8.95 -6.84
C MET A 38 -10.80 -9.77 -5.69
N ALA A 39 -10.85 -9.23 -4.47
CA ALA A 39 -10.37 -9.94 -3.30
C ALA A 39 -11.08 -11.28 -3.06
N LYS A 40 -12.38 -11.38 -3.34
CA LYS A 40 -13.10 -12.67 -3.27
C LYS A 40 -12.57 -13.66 -4.31
N ASP A 41 -12.31 -13.18 -5.53
CA ASP A 41 -11.76 -14.01 -6.61
C ASP A 41 -10.34 -14.49 -6.28
N TRP A 42 -9.58 -13.71 -5.51
CA TRP A 42 -8.27 -14.07 -4.95
C TRP A 42 -8.34 -14.99 -3.72
N GLY A 43 -9.54 -15.41 -3.30
CA GLY A 43 -9.75 -16.25 -2.12
C GLY A 43 -9.72 -15.50 -0.77
N ILE A 44 -9.77 -14.17 -0.78
CA ILE A 44 -9.84 -13.33 0.43
C ILE A 44 -11.31 -13.05 0.77
N GLY A 45 -11.85 -13.82 1.72
CA GLY A 45 -13.28 -13.79 2.03
C GLY A 45 -13.79 -12.52 2.74
N SER A 46 -12.91 -11.75 3.39
CA SER A 46 -13.29 -10.60 4.22
C SER A 46 -12.70 -9.28 3.71
N ALA A 47 -13.55 -8.25 3.62
CA ALA A 47 -13.15 -6.89 3.29
C ALA A 47 -12.19 -6.31 4.34
N HIS A 48 -12.39 -6.65 5.62
CA HIS A 48 -11.49 -6.22 6.70
C HIS A 48 -10.09 -6.82 6.54
N THR A 49 -10.01 -8.08 6.12
CA THR A 49 -8.71 -8.74 5.86
C THR A 49 -7.99 -8.12 4.68
N LEU A 50 -8.71 -7.76 3.61
CA LEU A 50 -8.15 -7.00 2.49
C LEU A 50 -7.64 -5.62 2.94
N GLN A 51 -8.45 -4.87 3.69
CA GLN A 51 -8.08 -3.54 4.20
C GLN A 51 -6.84 -3.60 5.08
N LYS A 52 -6.75 -4.58 5.99
CA LYS A 52 -5.56 -4.79 6.80
C LYS A 52 -4.34 -5.12 5.94
N ALA A 53 -4.49 -6.00 4.95
CA ALA A 53 -3.39 -6.36 4.05
C ALA A 53 -2.87 -5.15 3.24
N LEU A 54 -3.76 -4.28 2.74
CA LEU A 54 -3.38 -3.04 2.07
C LEU A 54 -2.67 -2.08 3.04
N ALA A 55 -3.20 -1.90 4.24
CA ALA A 55 -2.57 -1.08 5.28
C ALA A 55 -1.16 -1.59 5.66
N ASP A 56 -0.99 -2.92 5.83
CA ASP A 56 0.32 -3.54 6.10
C ASP A 56 1.31 -3.23 4.96
N LEU A 57 0.87 -3.34 3.70
CA LEU A 57 1.71 -3.05 2.52
C LEU A 57 2.08 -1.56 2.40
N GLU A 58 1.15 -0.67 2.72
CA GLU A 58 1.40 0.79 2.72
C GLU A 58 2.34 1.18 3.86
N GLU A 59 2.12 0.64 5.06
CA GLU A 59 2.98 0.87 6.21
C GLU A 59 4.41 0.43 5.91
N ASP A 60 4.60 -0.81 5.43
CA ASP A 60 5.91 -1.34 5.06
C ASP A 60 6.48 -0.74 3.77
N GLY A 61 5.69 0.09 3.07
CA GLY A 61 6.12 0.88 1.93
C GLY A 61 6.25 0.08 0.64
N TRP A 62 5.63 -1.11 0.55
CA TRP A 62 5.58 -1.90 -0.69
C TRP A 62 4.64 -1.28 -1.73
N VAL A 63 3.53 -0.70 -1.27
CA VAL A 63 2.57 0.02 -2.11
C VAL A 63 2.31 1.41 -1.55
N ILE A 64 1.73 2.28 -2.38
CA ILE A 64 1.06 3.50 -1.92
C ILE A 64 -0.32 3.57 -2.55
N GLN A 65 -1.26 4.20 -1.85
CA GLN A 65 -2.51 4.63 -2.46
C GLN A 65 -2.26 5.84 -3.37
N THR A 66 -2.62 5.72 -4.64
CA THR A 66 -2.49 6.78 -5.65
C THR A 66 -3.80 7.53 -5.87
N ARG A 67 -4.93 6.95 -5.45
CA ARG A 67 -6.25 7.60 -5.44
C ARG A 67 -7.11 7.06 -4.31
N SER A 68 -7.81 7.95 -3.62
CA SER A 68 -8.80 7.61 -2.62
C SER A 68 -10.06 7.00 -3.23
N SER A 69 -10.70 6.07 -2.52
CA SER A 69 -12.04 5.62 -2.92
C SER A 69 -13.05 6.72 -2.64
N LEU A 70 -14.00 6.95 -3.55
CA LEU A 70 -15.04 7.96 -3.40
C LEU A 70 -16.42 7.35 -3.69
N PHE A 71 -17.39 7.65 -2.84
CA PHE A 71 -18.80 7.35 -3.07
C PHE A 71 -19.55 8.68 -3.17
N ASN A 72 -19.94 9.08 -4.37
CA ASN A 72 -20.67 10.33 -4.60
C ASN A 72 -21.81 10.14 -5.61
N ARG A 73 -22.54 11.23 -5.91
CA ARG A 73 -23.68 11.25 -6.86
C ARG A 73 -23.32 10.82 -8.29
N HIS A 74 -22.04 10.87 -8.67
CA HIS A 74 -21.54 10.49 -9.99
C HIS A 74 -21.10 9.01 -10.04
N GLY A 75 -21.28 8.27 -8.95
CA GLY A 75 -21.01 6.83 -8.85
C GLY A 75 -19.82 6.51 -7.92
N PRO A 76 -19.68 5.24 -7.54
CA PRO A 76 -18.55 4.77 -6.75
C PRO A 76 -17.28 4.72 -7.59
N ARG A 77 -16.15 5.12 -7.00
CA ARG A 77 -14.80 4.90 -7.54
C ARG A 77 -13.97 4.17 -6.49
N CYS A 78 -13.26 3.12 -6.92
CA CYS A 78 -12.37 2.38 -6.05
C CYS A 78 -11.07 3.16 -5.78
N ALA A 79 -10.38 2.79 -4.70
CA ALA A 79 -9.01 3.20 -4.48
C ALA A 79 -8.09 2.63 -5.57
N LEU A 80 -7.05 3.39 -5.92
CA LEU A 80 -5.97 2.94 -6.78
C LEU A 80 -4.65 2.92 -6.02
N TYR A 81 -3.74 2.08 -6.50
CA TYR A 81 -2.46 1.81 -5.87
C TYR A 81 -1.33 1.79 -6.91
N ALA A 82 -0.11 1.99 -6.41
CA ALA A 82 1.13 1.78 -7.14
C ALA A 82 2.10 0.99 -6.27
N VAL A 83 2.93 0.14 -6.89
CA VAL A 83 4.11 -0.42 -6.23
C VAL A 83 5.21 0.64 -6.18
N THR A 84 5.87 0.77 -5.03
CA THR A 84 6.72 1.93 -4.74
C THR A 84 8.11 1.87 -5.38
N TRP A 85 8.53 0.68 -5.82
CA TRP A 85 9.84 0.45 -6.42
C TRP A 85 9.88 0.60 -7.94
N LEU A 86 8.74 0.93 -8.54
CA LEU A 86 8.63 1.31 -9.94
C LEU A 86 8.29 2.82 -10.04
N PRO A 87 8.53 3.44 -11.21
CA PRO A 87 8.00 4.77 -11.54
C PRO A 87 6.46 4.81 -11.39
N ILE A 88 5.89 5.99 -11.10
CA ILE A 88 4.43 6.17 -11.16
C ILE A 88 4.09 6.74 -12.53
N ASP A 89 3.22 6.05 -13.24
CA ASP A 89 2.79 6.40 -14.58
C ASP A 89 1.68 7.45 -14.56
N GLU A 90 1.46 8.14 -15.68
CA GLU A 90 0.50 9.24 -15.77
C GLU A 90 -0.97 8.80 -15.62
N CYS A 91 -1.29 7.58 -16.05
CA CYS A 91 -2.64 7.00 -15.98
C CYS A 91 -3.77 7.99 -16.38
N PRO A 92 -3.83 8.43 -17.66
CA PRO A 92 -4.81 9.42 -18.11
C PRO A 92 -6.26 9.02 -17.80
N GLY A 93 -7.06 9.98 -17.32
CA GLY A 93 -8.46 9.77 -16.97
C GLY A 93 -8.70 9.02 -15.66
N LYS A 94 -7.64 8.72 -14.88
CA LYS A 94 -7.76 8.07 -13.57
C LYS A 94 -7.83 9.04 -12.39
N ASP A 95 -7.55 10.32 -12.60
CA ASP A 95 -7.59 11.36 -11.57
C ASP A 95 -6.74 10.98 -10.34
N LEU A 96 -5.45 10.67 -10.58
CA LEU A 96 -4.52 10.33 -9.50
C LEU A 96 -4.30 11.53 -8.56
N GLU A 97 -4.20 11.25 -7.27
CA GLU A 97 -3.90 12.23 -6.21
C GLU A 97 -2.39 12.40 -6.00
N VAL A 98 -1.58 11.62 -6.71
CA VAL A 98 -0.11 11.68 -6.71
C VAL A 98 0.40 12.04 -8.11
N ALA A 99 1.46 12.84 -8.17
CA ALA A 99 2.05 13.23 -9.45
C ALA A 99 2.83 12.06 -10.09
N PRO A 100 2.81 11.93 -11.43
CA PRO A 100 3.64 10.97 -12.13
C PRO A 100 5.12 11.22 -11.86
N ARG A 101 5.93 10.16 -11.82
CA ARG A 101 7.37 10.29 -11.53
C ARG A 101 8.19 9.21 -12.20
N ARG A 102 9.36 9.60 -12.73
CA ARG A 102 10.31 8.69 -13.39
C ARG A 102 11.19 7.89 -12.43
N ALA A 103 11.47 8.43 -11.25
CA ALA A 103 12.25 7.74 -10.23
C ALA A 103 11.30 6.98 -9.28
N PRO A 104 11.66 5.78 -8.78
CA PRO A 104 10.84 5.08 -7.79
C PRO A 104 10.67 5.91 -6.50
N LEU A 105 9.59 5.66 -5.76
CA LEU A 105 9.41 6.21 -4.41
C LEU A 105 10.35 5.54 -3.41
N ARG A 106 10.48 4.22 -3.52
CA ARG A 106 11.28 3.36 -2.64
C ARG A 106 12.04 2.36 -3.50
N PRO A 107 13.35 2.51 -3.71
CA PRO A 107 14.13 1.52 -4.44
C PRO A 107 14.00 0.13 -3.80
N LEU A 108 13.90 -0.94 -4.61
CA LEU A 108 13.72 -2.32 -4.14
C LEU A 108 14.63 -2.73 -2.96
N PRO A 109 15.94 -2.40 -2.95
CA PRO A 109 16.82 -2.78 -1.83
C PRO A 109 16.36 -2.26 -0.47
N THR A 110 15.67 -1.11 -0.43
CA THR A 110 15.15 -0.51 0.82
C THR A 110 13.98 -1.29 1.41
N LEU A 111 13.27 -2.08 0.60
CA LEU A 111 12.13 -2.91 1.01
C LEU A 111 12.56 -4.30 1.50
N PHE A 112 13.83 -4.67 1.31
CA PHE A 112 14.31 -6.01 1.62
C PHE A 112 14.72 -6.19 3.09
N SER A 113 15.00 -5.10 3.80
CA SER A 113 15.23 -5.11 5.23
C SER A 113 13.89 -5.12 5.96
N SER A 114 13.70 -6.07 6.89
CA SER A 114 12.57 -5.99 7.83
C SER A 114 12.77 -4.77 8.71
N LYS A 115 11.74 -3.94 8.90
CA LYS A 115 11.79 -2.89 9.93
C LYS A 115 12.04 -3.58 11.28
N SER A 116 13.07 -3.16 12.01
CA SER A 116 13.15 -3.54 13.42
C SER A 116 11.99 -2.82 14.12
N SER A 117 11.05 -3.59 14.66
CA SER A 117 10.07 -3.05 15.60
C SER A 117 10.83 -2.44 16.77
N GLY A 118 10.90 -1.12 16.80
CA GLY A 118 11.57 -0.32 17.82
C GLY A 118 10.75 0.93 18.06
N ALA A 119 9.51 0.76 18.51
CA ALA A 119 8.76 1.86 19.10
C ALA A 119 9.26 2.04 20.53
N GLU A 120 10.27 2.91 20.69
CA GLU A 120 10.65 3.47 21.98
C GLU A 120 9.48 4.33 22.47
N THR A 121 8.68 3.81 23.40
CA THR A 121 7.72 4.61 24.15
C THR A 121 8.49 5.60 25.02
N ALA A 122 8.64 6.83 24.54
CA ALA A 122 9.10 7.95 25.34
C ALA A 122 8.07 8.24 26.45
N HIS A 123 8.32 7.69 27.64
CA HIS A 123 7.61 8.04 28.85
C HIS A 123 8.11 9.43 29.29
N ALA A 124 7.34 10.49 29.01
CA ALA A 124 7.63 11.82 29.53
C ALA A 124 7.40 11.85 31.06
N PRO A 125 8.35 12.35 31.87
CA PRO A 125 8.14 12.50 33.30
C PRO A 125 7.23 13.69 33.61
N VAL A 126 6.17 13.43 34.37
CA VAL A 126 5.25 14.44 34.92
C VAL A 126 6.01 15.29 35.95
N GLN A 127 6.26 16.56 35.62
CA GLN A 127 6.71 17.54 36.61
C GLN A 127 5.51 17.96 37.48
N LYS A 128 5.54 17.59 38.77
CA LYS A 128 4.64 18.12 39.80
C LYS A 128 5.04 19.56 40.12
N LEU A 129 4.15 20.50 39.81
CA LEU A 129 4.24 21.89 40.27
C LEU A 129 3.65 21.97 41.69
N HIS A 130 4.51 22.19 42.68
CA HIS A 130 4.08 22.57 44.02
C HIS A 130 3.72 24.07 44.04
N LYS A 131 2.56 24.40 44.60
CA LYS A 131 2.23 25.72 45.17
C LYS A 131 2.01 25.53 46.66
#